data_AF-A0AA39F4Q6-F1
#
_entry.id   AF-A0AA39F4Q6-F1
#
_cell.length_a   1.000
_cell.length_b   1.000
_cell.length_c   1.000
_cell.angle_alpha   90.00
_cell.angle_beta   90.00
_cell.angle_gamma   90.00
#
_symmetry.space_group_name_H-M   'P 1'
#
loop_
_entity.id
_entity.type
_entity.pdbx_description
1 polymer ?
#
loop_
_entity_poly.entity_id
_entity_poly.type
_entity_poly.pdbx_seq_one_letter_code
_entity_poly.pdbx_strand_id
1 'polypeptide(L)'
;MAAERSEHDQTELSCVEDSLMSLEKLDRASPDLWPEQSVNEFIAQNLSPNDQSPWLSGLTPDDINQLHQLGNLSMTGLIAEVKKLHDQAYQLGLEEAKEMTRGKYLNIFKHK
;
A
#
# COMPACT_ATOMS: atom_id res chain seq x y z
N MET A 1 32.48 -37.26 -28.57
CA MET A 1 31.21 -37.03 -29.27
C MET A 1 30.17 -36.62 -28.24
N ALA A 2 29.90 -35.32 -28.11
CA ALA A 2 28.72 -34.76 -27.44
C ALA A 2 28.76 -33.23 -27.64
N ALA A 3 28.45 -32.80 -28.87
CA ALA A 3 28.27 -31.40 -29.22
C ALA A 3 26.99 -31.29 -30.03
N GLU A 4 25.85 -31.58 -29.39
CA GLU A 4 24.52 -31.36 -29.96
C GLU A 4 23.58 -30.93 -28.83
N ARG A 5 23.69 -29.68 -28.40
CA ARG A 5 22.73 -29.05 -27.51
C ARG A 5 22.71 -27.56 -27.80
N SER A 6 22.25 -27.15 -28.99
CA SER A 6 22.16 -25.71 -29.29
C SER A 6 21.20 -25.23 -30.39
N GLU A 7 20.31 -26.05 -30.97
CA GLU A 7 19.37 -25.56 -32.00
C GLU A 7 17.89 -25.62 -31.58
N HIS A 8 17.51 -26.62 -30.78
CA HIS A 8 16.12 -26.79 -30.34
C HIS A 8 15.69 -25.69 -29.35
N ASP A 9 16.61 -25.24 -28.49
CA ASP A 9 16.37 -24.22 -27.46
C ASP A 9 16.24 -22.81 -28.05
N GLN A 10 16.92 -22.52 -29.17
CA GLN A 10 16.82 -21.22 -29.85
C GLN A 10 15.48 -21.02 -30.54
N THR A 11 14.89 -22.10 -31.08
CA THR A 11 13.59 -22.03 -31.78
C THR A 11 12.43 -21.81 -30.81
N GLU A 12 12.47 -22.47 -29.64
CA GLU A 12 11.49 -22.27 -28.57
C GLU A 12 11.55 -20.85 -28.00
N LEU A 13 12.76 -20.31 -27.80
CA LEU A 13 12.96 -18.93 -27.34
C LEU A 13 12.44 -17.89 -28.34
N SER A 14 12.62 -18.10 -29.65
CA SER A 14 12.04 -17.21 -30.66
C SER A 14 10.50 -17.23 -30.66
N CYS A 15 9.89 -18.38 -30.40
CA CYS A 15 8.43 -18.54 -30.39
C CYS A 15 7.78 -17.80 -29.20
N VAL A 16 8.39 -17.87 -28.01
CA VAL A 16 7.91 -17.12 -26.84
C VAL A 16 8.16 -15.61 -26.98
N GLU A 17 9.26 -15.21 -27.61
CA GLU A 17 9.57 -13.79 -27.83
C GLU A 17 8.57 -13.13 -28.79
N ASP A 18 8.19 -13.83 -29.87
CA ASP A 18 7.12 -13.39 -30.78
C ASP A 18 5.75 -13.33 -30.09
N SER A 19 5.47 -14.24 -29.14
CA SER A 19 4.23 -14.21 -28.35
C SER A 19 4.18 -13.09 -27.32
N LEU A 20 5.34 -12.54 -26.91
CA LEU A 20 5.44 -11.42 -25.96
C LEU A 20 5.44 -10.06 -26.66
N MET A 21 5.53 -10.03 -27.98
CA MET A 21 5.40 -8.80 -28.77
C MET A 21 3.94 -8.33 -28.79
N SER A 22 3.65 -7.23 -28.08
CA SER A 22 2.34 -6.58 -28.16
C SER A 22 2.15 -5.92 -29.52
N LEU A 23 1.11 -6.34 -30.26
CA LEU A 23 0.67 -5.70 -31.51
C LEU A 23 -0.32 -4.54 -31.27
N GLU A 24 -0.34 -3.99 -30.06
CA GLU A 24 -1.23 -2.88 -29.68
C GLU A 24 -0.85 -1.59 -30.43
N LYS A 25 -1.83 -1.00 -31.12
CA LYS A 25 -1.67 0.34 -31.70
C LYS A 25 -1.84 1.39 -30.61
N LEU A 26 -0.76 2.06 -30.23
CA LEU A 26 -0.73 3.20 -29.29
C LEU A 26 -1.34 4.49 -29.88
N ASP A 27 -2.20 4.40 -30.92
CA ASP A 27 -2.95 5.55 -31.47
C ASP A 27 -4.07 6.03 -30.54
N ARG A 28 -4.17 5.47 -29.33
CA ARG A 28 -4.98 6.03 -28.26
C ARG A 28 -4.21 7.17 -27.61
N ALA A 29 -4.57 8.40 -27.98
CA ALA A 29 -4.39 9.50 -27.03
C ALA A 29 -4.99 9.05 -25.70
N SER A 30 -4.25 9.19 -24.59
CA SER A 30 -4.77 8.93 -23.26
C SER A 30 -6.13 9.63 -23.14
N PRO A 31 -7.22 8.93 -22.74
CA PRO A 31 -8.52 9.57 -22.61
C PRO A 31 -8.38 10.78 -21.68
N ASP A 32 -8.61 11.97 -22.22
CA ASP A 32 -8.33 13.25 -21.53
C ASP A 32 -9.16 13.39 -20.24
N LEU A 33 -10.28 12.66 -20.14
CA LEU A 33 -11.07 12.50 -18.93
C LEU A 33 -11.75 11.14 -18.93
N TRP A 34 -11.70 10.46 -17.78
CA TRP A 34 -12.62 9.36 -17.48
C TRP A 34 -14.06 9.89 -17.51
N PRO A 35 -15.04 9.15 -18.07
CA PRO A 35 -16.43 9.58 -18.01
C PRO A 35 -16.87 9.75 -16.55
N GLU A 36 -17.27 10.95 -16.14
CA GLU A 36 -17.72 11.25 -14.76
C GLU A 36 -18.83 10.30 -14.28
N GLN A 37 -19.62 9.76 -15.21
CA GLN A 37 -20.75 8.90 -14.93
C GLN A 37 -20.33 7.46 -14.59
N SER A 38 -19.15 7.00 -15.03
CA SER A 38 -18.78 5.59 -14.88
C SER A 38 -18.43 5.22 -13.45
N VAL A 39 -17.84 6.14 -12.69
CA VAL A 39 -17.46 5.88 -11.28
C VAL A 39 -18.68 5.89 -10.38
N ASN A 40 -19.61 6.83 -10.57
CA ASN A 40 -20.79 6.97 -9.73
C ASN A 40 -21.76 5.79 -9.90
N GLU A 41 -21.97 5.35 -11.14
CA GLU A 41 -22.83 4.20 -11.44
C GLU A 41 -22.17 2.88 -11.02
N PHE A 42 -20.85 2.74 -11.18
CA PHE A 42 -20.09 1.60 -10.64
C PHE A 42 -20.17 1.52 -9.11
N ILE A 43 -20.00 2.65 -8.41
CA ILE A 43 -20.12 2.73 -6.96
C ILE A 43 -21.54 2.36 -6.53
N ALA A 44 -22.58 2.89 -7.19
CA ALA A 44 -23.97 2.58 -6.88
C ALA A 44 -24.34 1.10 -7.11
N GLN A 45 -23.73 0.45 -8.11
CA GLN A 45 -23.95 -0.98 -8.40
C GLN A 45 -23.18 -1.92 -7.46
N ASN A 46 -22.06 -1.46 -6.88
CA ASN A 46 -21.19 -2.29 -6.04
C ASN A 46 -21.29 -1.98 -4.53
N LEU A 47 -21.86 -0.84 -4.13
CA LEU A 47 -22.16 -0.55 -2.74
C LEU A 47 -23.50 -1.19 -2.35
N SER A 48 -23.42 -2.30 -1.63
CA SER A 48 -24.56 -2.79 -0.84
C SER A 48 -24.93 -1.70 0.19
N PRO A 49 -26.21 -1.29 0.33
CA PRO A 49 -26.63 -0.19 1.20
C PRO A 49 -26.34 -0.40 2.71
N ASN A 50 -25.77 -1.55 3.09
CA ASN A 50 -25.45 -1.90 4.47
C ASN A 50 -23.98 -2.33 4.70
N ASP A 51 -23.12 -2.32 3.68
CA ASP A 51 -21.70 -2.60 3.91
C ASP A 51 -20.99 -1.33 4.34
N GLN A 52 -20.95 -1.11 5.66
CA GLN A 52 -19.90 -0.29 6.24
C GLN A 52 -18.57 -0.82 5.71
N SER A 53 -17.86 0.03 4.97
CA SER A 53 -16.62 -0.38 4.33
C SER A 53 -15.71 -1.07 5.37
N PRO A 54 -15.14 -2.25 5.09
CA PRO A 54 -14.52 -3.09 6.13
C PRO A 54 -13.50 -2.38 7.02
N TRP A 55 -12.85 -1.33 6.51
CA TRP A 55 -11.90 -0.49 7.23
C TRP A 55 -12.52 0.40 8.32
N LEU A 56 -13.83 0.63 8.30
CA LEU A 56 -14.58 1.34 9.33
C LEU A 56 -14.95 0.43 10.52
N SER A 57 -14.74 -0.88 10.41
CA SER A 57 -15.10 -1.82 11.47
C SER A 57 -14.17 -1.64 12.68
N GLY A 58 -14.74 -1.17 13.80
CA GLY A 58 -14.02 -1.01 15.06
C GLY A 58 -13.43 0.37 15.32
N LEU A 59 -13.64 1.34 14.43
CA LEU A 59 -13.31 2.74 14.70
C LEU A 59 -14.33 3.34 15.67
N THR A 60 -13.84 4.02 16.70
CA THR A 60 -14.69 4.80 17.59
C THR A 60 -15.14 6.09 16.88
N PRO A 61 -16.22 6.74 17.35
CA PRO A 61 -16.62 8.04 16.84
C PRO A 61 -15.49 9.08 16.89
N ASP A 62 -14.61 9.00 17.90
CA ASP A 62 -13.47 9.88 18.04
C ASP A 62 -12.40 9.62 16.96
N ASP A 63 -12.14 8.37 16.62
CA ASP A 63 -11.20 8.01 15.55
C ASP A 63 -11.70 8.54 14.19
N ILE A 64 -13.01 8.44 13.94
CA ILE A 64 -13.64 8.99 12.74
C ILE A 64 -13.46 10.52 12.71
N ASN A 65 -13.70 11.20 13.83
CA ASN A 65 -13.47 12.64 13.93
C ASN A 65 -12.01 13.04 13.71
N GLN A 66 -11.05 12.24 14.17
CA GLN A 66 -9.62 12.47 13.92
C GLN A 66 -9.27 12.28 12.45
N LEU A 67 -9.83 11.27 11.79
CA LEU A 67 -9.65 11.07 10.35
C LEU A 67 -10.17 12.26 9.54
N HIS A 68 -11.35 12.78 9.90
CA HIS A 68 -11.89 13.99 9.28
C HIS A 68 -11.00 15.22 9.53
N GLN A 69 -10.45 15.37 10.74
CA GLN A 69 -9.53 16.46 11.04
C GLN A 69 -8.27 16.38 10.18
N LEU A 70 -7.69 15.19 10.01
CA LEU A 70 -6.52 14.95 9.16
C LEU A 70 -6.82 15.23 7.68
N GLY A 71 -7.99 14.80 7.18
CA GLY A 71 -8.43 15.04 5.81
C GLY A 71 -8.69 16.51 5.49
N ASN A 72 -9.01 17.33 6.49
CA ASN A 72 -9.24 18.77 6.33
C ASN A 72 -7.96 19.61 6.39
N LEU A 73 -6.79 19.01 6.64
CA LEU A 73 -5.52 19.74 6.66
C LEU A 73 -5.07 20.13 5.25
N SER A 74 -4.39 21.27 5.13
CA SER A 74 -3.65 21.60 3.92
C SER A 74 -2.48 20.63 3.73
N MET A 75 -1.97 20.50 2.50
CA MET A 75 -0.80 19.66 2.21
C MET A 75 0.40 19.95 3.14
N THR A 76 0.65 21.23 3.43
CA THR A 76 1.71 21.64 4.36
C THR A 76 1.41 21.23 5.81
N GLY A 77 0.15 21.32 6.24
CA GLY A 77 -0.29 20.87 7.56
C GLY A 77 -0.18 19.35 7.71
N LEU A 78 -0.55 18.60 6.68
CA LEU A 78 -0.43 17.14 6.66
C LEU A 78 1.04 16.70 6.78
N ILE A 79 1.94 17.32 6.01
CA ILE A 79 3.39 17.05 6.09
C ILE A 79 3.92 17.35 7.50
N ALA A 80 3.47 18.43 8.13
CA ALA A 80 3.89 18.78 9.48
C ALA A 80 3.40 17.75 10.52
N GLU A 81 2.15 17.28 10.43
CA GLU A 81 1.64 16.22 11.31
C GLU A 81 2.36 14.88 11.10
N VAL A 82 2.67 14.51 9.85
CA VAL A 82 3.47 13.31 9.56
C VAL A 82 4.85 13.41 10.20
N LYS A 83 5.53 14.56 10.09
CA LYS A 83 6.83 14.78 10.72
C LYS A 83 6.75 14.70 12.25
N LYS A 84 5.73 15.34 12.84
CA LYS A 84 5.50 15.30 14.29
C LYS A 84 5.29 13.87 14.78
N LEU A 85 4.48 13.07 14.08
CA LEU A 85 4.24 11.68 14.45
C LEU A 85 5.50 10.83 14.31
N HIS A 86 6.30 11.06 13.27
CA HIS A 86 7.62 10.43 13.11
C HIS A 86 8.54 10.74 14.30
N ASP A 87 8.65 12.01 14.69
CA ASP A 87 9.51 12.44 15.79
C ASP A 87 9.04 11.84 17.13
N GLN A 88 7.72 11.75 17.35
CA GLN A 88 7.14 11.09 18.51
C GLN A 88 7.42 9.59 18.53
N ALA A 89 7.26 8.88 17.41
CA ALA A 89 7.54 7.46 17.31
C ALA A 89 9.02 7.16 17.58
N TYR A 90 9.93 8.01 17.08
CA TYR A 90 11.35 7.91 17.37
C TYR A 90 11.66 8.05 18.86
N GLN A 91 11.10 9.10 19.51
CA GLN A 91 11.30 9.33 20.93
C GLN A 91 10.78 8.18 21.79
N LEU A 92 9.57 7.67 21.48
CA LEU A 92 9.00 6.51 22.16
C LEU A 92 9.88 5.26 22.00
N GLY A 93 10.43 5.03 20.79
CA GLY A 93 11.35 3.90 20.56
C GLY A 93 12.63 3.99 21.40
N LEU A 94 13.18 5.18 21.58
CA LEU A 94 14.34 5.39 22.47
C LEU A 94 13.99 5.09 23.94
N GLU A 95 12.84 5.54 24.39
CA GLU A 95 12.35 5.32 25.75
C GLU A 95 12.06 3.84 26.03
N GLU A 96 11.40 3.17 25.08
CA GLU A 96 11.14 1.74 25.15
C GLU A 96 12.44 0.94 25.20
N ALA A 97 13.41 1.22 24.33
CA ALA A 97 14.70 0.54 24.32
C ALA A 97 15.46 0.68 25.66
N LYS A 98 15.39 1.88 26.25
CA LYS A 98 15.96 2.15 27.58
C LYS A 98 15.26 1.33 28.67
N GLU A 99 13.93 1.32 28.69
CA GLU A 99 13.17 0.57 29.70
C GLU A 99 13.32 -0.94 29.52
N MET A 100 13.40 -1.44 28.29
CA MET A 100 13.70 -2.85 28.00
C MET A 100 15.09 -3.25 28.51
N THR A 101 16.09 -2.41 28.29
CA THR A 101 17.45 -2.61 28.81
C THR A 101 17.46 -2.62 30.34
N ARG A 102 16.76 -1.67 30.96
CA ARG A 102 16.59 -1.62 32.42
C ARG A 102 15.90 -2.89 32.95
N GLY A 103 14.83 -3.35 32.32
CA GLY A 103 14.13 -4.59 32.66
C GLY A 103 15.05 -5.80 32.62
N LYS A 104 15.93 -5.89 31.61
CA LYS A 104 16.95 -6.94 31.50
C LYS A 104 17.91 -6.94 32.70
N TYR A 105 18.41 -5.78 33.13
CA TYR A 105 19.30 -5.69 34.29
C TYR A 105 18.59 -6.02 35.61
N LEU A 106 17.31 -5.70 35.71
CA LEU A 106 16.47 -6.04 36.87
C LEU A 106 15.98 -7.50 36.84
N ASN A 107 16.32 -8.28 35.80
CA ASN A 107 15.94 -9.68 35.64
C ASN A 107 14.43 -9.95 35.73
N ILE A 108 13.58 -8.97 35.40
CA ILE A 108 12.11 -9.13 35.50
C ILE A 108 11.54 -10.13 34.49
N PHE A 109 12.30 -10.44 33.44
CA PHE A 109 11.93 -11.41 32.40
C PHE A 109 12.41 -12.83 32.71
N LYS A 110 13.07 -13.07 33.84
CA LYS A 110 13.43 -14.44 34.24
C LYS A 110 12.20 -15.12 34.84
N HIS A 111 11.73 -16.18 34.20
CA HIS A 111 10.78 -17.10 34.83
C HIS A 111 11.46 -17.81 36.00
N LYS A 112 10.66 -18.08 37.04
CA LYS A 112 11.07 -18.77 38.26
C LYS A 112 11.27 -20.27 38.01
#